data_AF-A0A8H4AM93-F1
#
_entry.id   AF-A0A8H4AM93-F1
#
_cell.length_a   1.000
_cell.length_b   1.000
_cell.length_c   1.000
_cell.angle_alpha   90.00
_cell.angle_beta   90.00
_cell.angle_gamma   90.00
#
_symmetry.space_group_name_H-M   'P 1'
#
loop_
_entity.id
_entity.type
_entity.pdbx_description
1 polymer ?
#
loop_
_entity_poly.entity_id
_entity_poly.type
_entity_poly.pdbx_seq_one_letter_code
_entity_poly.pdbx_strand_id
1 'polypeptide(L)'
;MYKIMKQNPPETFQSLLKYEYKPGQTQKFLARVGMNFRWPFSMPEYLRRDAFIKIADVDLEFEDEVRFNMIFFYNALDRGEFVGHEDKWVTVNDQKVIEYGEEYSDDQLNSVFEIMPNAIQLPVDQTRLPQSKPTKMVIAQRTNNGDDHKV
;
A
#
# COMPACT_ATOMS: atom_id res chain seq x y z
N MET A 1 18.35 16.17 -18.30
CA MET A 1 18.78 16.27 -16.88
C MET A 1 18.25 15.02 -16.18
N TYR A 2 19.09 14.03 -15.89
CA TYR A 2 18.63 12.80 -15.23
C TYR A 2 18.44 13.11 -13.74
N LYS A 3 17.19 13.08 -13.28
CA LYS A 3 16.88 13.22 -11.85
C LYS A 3 17.40 11.95 -11.18
N ILE A 4 18.49 12.05 -10.42
CA ILE A 4 18.95 10.93 -9.58
C ILE A 4 17.82 10.65 -8.59
N MET A 5 17.05 9.59 -8.84
CA MET A 5 15.97 9.16 -7.96
C MET A 5 16.61 8.68 -6.65
N LYS A 6 16.43 9.50 -5.62
CA LYS A 6 16.92 9.23 -4.27
C LYS A 6 16.24 7.96 -3.74
N GLN A 7 16.95 6.84 -3.73
CA GLN A 7 16.43 5.61 -3.15
C GLN A 7 16.39 5.75 -1.63
N ASN A 8 15.31 5.30 -1.01
CA ASN A 8 15.24 5.18 0.45
C ASN A 8 16.31 4.20 0.95
N PRO A 9 16.91 4.42 2.14
CA PRO A 9 17.74 3.39 2.75
C PRO A 9 16.92 2.10 2.98
N PRO A 10 17.58 0.92 3.04
CA PRO A 10 16.91 -0.31 3.46
C PRO A 10 16.18 -0.11 4.80
N GLU A 11 15.00 -0.70 4.90
CA GLU A 11 14.28 -0.77 6.16
C GLU A 11 15.08 -1.60 7.16
N THR A 12 15.05 -1.16 8.42
CA THR A 12 15.67 -1.87 9.53
C THR A 12 14.61 -2.69 10.26
N PHE A 13 15.03 -3.69 11.03
CA PHE A 13 14.13 -4.40 11.94
C PHE A 13 13.33 -3.41 12.82
N GLN A 14 14.02 -2.40 13.37
CA GLN A 14 13.42 -1.40 14.26
C GLN A 14 12.39 -0.50 13.55
N SER A 15 12.64 -0.10 12.30
CA SER A 15 11.70 0.75 11.55
C SER A 15 10.42 0.01 11.14
N LEU A 16 10.47 -1.32 11.05
CA LEU A 16 9.33 -2.17 10.72
C LEU A 16 8.45 -2.53 11.92
N LEU A 17 9.00 -2.50 13.15
CA LEU A 17 8.23 -2.79 14.38
C LEU A 17 6.98 -1.92 14.55
N LYS A 18 6.93 -0.72 13.95
CA LYS A 18 5.73 0.14 13.97
C LYS A 18 4.50 -0.48 13.29
N TYR A 19 4.69 -1.48 12.43
CA TYR A 19 3.61 -2.19 11.75
C TYR A 19 3.23 -3.49 12.46
N GLU A 20 4.03 -3.92 13.44
CA GLU A 20 3.85 -5.20 14.13
C GLU A 20 2.66 -5.16 15.09
N TYR A 21 1.72 -6.08 14.89
CA TYR A 21 0.58 -6.31 15.78
C TYR A 21 0.77 -7.55 16.65
N LYS A 22 1.42 -8.60 16.10
CA LYS A 22 1.76 -9.83 16.82
C LYS A 22 3.28 -10.01 16.86
N PRO A 23 3.86 -10.41 18.02
CA PRO A 23 5.27 -10.72 18.12
C PRO A 23 5.76 -11.67 17.01
N GLY A 24 6.84 -11.29 16.33
CA GLY A 24 7.51 -12.07 15.29
C GLY A 24 7.07 -11.73 13.86
N GLN A 25 6.10 -10.84 13.64
CA GLN A 25 5.69 -10.46 12.28
C GLN A 25 6.81 -9.80 11.49
N THR A 26 7.64 -8.94 12.11
CA THR A 26 8.76 -8.31 11.40
C THR A 26 9.77 -9.35 10.89
N GLN A 27 10.03 -10.40 11.66
CA GLN A 27 10.94 -11.48 11.25
C GLN A 27 10.37 -12.25 10.04
N LYS A 28 9.08 -12.60 10.10
CA LYS A 28 8.37 -13.27 9.00
C LYS A 28 8.35 -12.43 7.74
N PHE A 29 8.01 -11.14 7.87
CA PHE A 29 8.02 -10.19 6.77
C PHE A 29 9.39 -10.15 6.08
N LEU A 30 10.47 -9.92 6.84
CA LEU A 30 11.83 -9.86 6.30
C LEU A 30 12.29 -11.19 5.68
N ALA A 31 11.81 -12.32 6.19
CA ALA A 31 12.08 -13.62 5.56
C ALA A 31 11.43 -13.76 4.17
N ARG A 32 10.29 -13.09 3.93
CA ARG A 32 9.59 -13.07 2.63
C ARG A 32 10.18 -12.04 1.66
N VAL A 33 10.48 -10.83 2.13
CA VAL A 33 10.90 -9.72 1.26
C VAL A 33 12.42 -9.51 1.16
N GLY A 34 13.18 -10.17 2.03
CA GLY A 34 14.63 -10.06 2.15
C GLY A 34 15.10 -8.91 3.07
N MET A 35 16.30 -9.07 3.62
CA MET A 35 16.88 -8.13 4.61
C MET A 35 17.23 -6.75 4.05
N ASN A 36 17.31 -6.61 2.71
CA ASN A 36 17.65 -5.35 2.04
C ASN A 36 16.42 -4.61 1.51
N PHE A 37 15.23 -5.00 1.97
CA PHE A 37 13.96 -4.44 1.52
C PHE A 37 13.87 -2.93 1.74
N ARG A 38 13.20 -2.25 0.81
CA ARG A 38 12.97 -0.80 0.82
C ARG A 38 11.52 -0.56 0.44
N TRP A 39 10.81 0.25 1.23
CA TRP A 39 9.51 0.72 0.78
C TRP A 39 9.67 1.67 -0.41
N PRO A 40 8.83 1.54 -1.45
CA PRO A 40 8.74 2.55 -2.49
C PRO A 40 8.39 3.90 -1.86
N PHE A 41 9.09 4.95 -2.28
CA PHE A 41 8.92 6.31 -1.81
C PHE A 41 7.49 6.83 -2.00
N SER A 42 6.92 6.62 -3.19
CA SER A 42 5.55 7.06 -3.51
C SER A 42 4.44 6.23 -2.85
N MET A 43 4.76 5.04 -2.31
CA MET A 43 3.76 4.18 -1.68
C MET A 43 3.24 4.80 -0.36
N PRO A 44 1.93 5.07 -0.23
CA PRO A 44 1.32 5.62 0.97
C PRO A 44 1.52 4.74 2.22
N GLU A 45 1.66 5.38 3.39
CA GLU A 45 1.94 4.69 4.66
C GLU A 45 0.86 3.66 5.05
N TYR A 46 -0.41 3.93 4.74
CA TYR A 46 -1.49 2.98 5.01
C TYR A 46 -1.39 1.72 4.14
N LEU A 47 -0.96 1.84 2.88
CA LEU A 47 -0.69 0.70 2.00
C LEU A 47 0.55 -0.06 2.44
N ARG A 48 1.60 0.63 2.92
CA ARG A 48 2.78 -0.03 3.51
C ARG A 48 2.40 -0.87 4.72
N ARG A 49 1.56 -0.32 5.62
CA ARG A 49 1.03 -1.04 6.78
C ARG A 49 0.22 -2.27 6.37
N ASP A 50 -0.71 -2.10 5.43
CA ASP A 50 -1.54 -3.20 4.94
C ASP A 50 -0.70 -4.30 4.28
N ALA A 51 0.24 -3.92 3.39
CA ALA A 51 1.18 -4.85 2.79
C ALA A 51 2.04 -5.59 3.82
N PHE A 52 2.56 -4.89 4.83
CA PHE A 52 3.31 -5.52 5.91
C PHE A 52 2.49 -6.57 6.64
N ILE A 53 1.27 -6.21 7.05
CA ILE A 53 0.40 -7.12 7.82
C ILE A 53 0.13 -8.39 7.03
N LYS A 54 -0.23 -8.25 5.75
CA LYS A 54 -0.59 -9.37 4.89
C LYS A 54 0.62 -10.27 4.57
N ILE A 55 1.74 -9.68 4.15
CA ILE A 55 2.98 -10.45 3.86
C ILE A 55 3.55 -11.14 5.10
N ALA A 56 3.37 -10.56 6.28
CA ALA A 56 3.83 -11.16 7.54
C ALA A 56 2.91 -12.26 8.06
N ASP A 57 1.68 -12.37 7.54
CA ASP A 57 0.66 -13.32 8.01
C ASP A 57 0.62 -14.56 7.11
N VAL A 58 1.34 -15.59 7.55
CA VAL A 58 1.55 -16.86 6.82
C VAL A 58 0.24 -17.62 6.57
N ASP A 59 -0.83 -17.33 7.31
CA ASP A 59 -2.14 -17.96 7.08
C ASP A 59 -2.86 -17.38 5.85
N LEU A 60 -2.31 -16.33 5.22
CA LEU A 60 -2.88 -15.60 4.07
C LEU A 60 -2.02 -15.70 2.81
N GLU A 61 -1.31 -16.81 2.58
CA GLU A 61 -0.37 -17.02 1.45
C GLU A 61 -0.90 -16.60 0.05
N PHE A 62 -2.22 -16.60 -0.17
CA PHE A 62 -2.84 -16.15 -1.42
C PHE A 62 -2.90 -14.62 -1.59
N GLU A 63 -2.92 -13.84 -0.50
CA GLU A 63 -2.98 -12.37 -0.56
C GLU A 63 -1.60 -11.71 -0.75
N ASP A 64 -0.53 -12.48 -0.57
CA ASP A 64 0.85 -12.00 -0.68
C ASP A 64 1.16 -11.50 -2.09
N GLU A 65 0.68 -12.20 -3.12
CA GLU A 65 0.97 -11.86 -4.51
C GLU A 65 0.36 -10.50 -4.91
N VAL A 66 -0.85 -10.20 -4.44
CA VAL A 66 -1.48 -8.88 -4.60
C VAL A 66 -0.60 -7.79 -3.98
N ARG A 67 -0.02 -8.04 -2.79
CA ARG A 67 0.86 -7.08 -2.12
C ARG A 67 2.21 -6.93 -2.81
N PHE A 68 2.75 -8.01 -3.36
CA PHE A 68 3.95 -7.96 -4.18
C PHE A 68 3.73 -7.20 -5.49
N ASN A 69 2.59 -7.40 -6.14
CA ASN A 69 2.18 -6.63 -7.33
C ASN A 69 2.06 -5.15 -7.01
N MET A 70 1.50 -4.80 -5.85
CA MET A 70 1.40 -3.41 -5.40
C MET A 70 2.77 -2.78 -5.13
N ILE A 71 3.65 -3.49 -4.43
CA ILE A 71 5.03 -3.05 -4.19
C ILE A 71 5.79 -2.89 -5.52
N PHE A 72 5.58 -3.81 -6.48
CA PHE A 72 6.16 -3.72 -7.82
C PHE A 72 5.70 -2.45 -8.56
N PHE A 73 4.39 -2.18 -8.57
CA PHE A 73 3.82 -0.99 -9.21
C PHE A 73 4.46 0.30 -8.69
N TYR A 74 4.51 0.50 -7.37
CA TYR A 74 5.07 1.73 -6.79
C TYR A 74 6.58 1.85 -7.01
N ASN A 75 7.30 0.73 -7.04
CA ASN A 75 8.72 0.73 -7.40
C ASN A 75 8.94 1.16 -8.86
N ALA A 76 8.11 0.69 -9.79
CA ALA A 76 8.14 1.11 -11.19
C ALA A 76 7.77 2.59 -11.36
N LEU A 77 6.75 3.05 -10.62
CA LEU A 77 6.35 4.45 -10.54
C LEU A 77 7.50 5.35 -10.07
N ASP A 78 8.16 4.97 -8.97
CA ASP A 78 9.31 5.71 -8.41
C ASP A 78 10.51 5.77 -9.36
N ARG A 79 10.67 4.77 -10.23
CA ARG A 79 11.71 4.72 -11.26
C ARG A 79 11.34 5.47 -12.55
N GLY A 80 10.11 5.99 -12.64
CA GLY A 80 9.62 6.68 -13.82
C GLY A 80 9.40 5.74 -15.01
N GLU A 81 9.07 4.47 -14.77
CA GLU A 81 8.83 3.49 -15.84
C GLU A 81 7.51 3.74 -16.58
N PHE A 82 6.64 4.60 -16.05
CA PHE A 82 5.34 4.93 -16.63
C PHE A 82 5.32 6.26 -17.38
N VAL A 83 6.49 6.80 -17.76
CA VAL A 83 6.57 8.02 -18.57
C VAL A 83 5.84 7.84 -19.90
N GLY A 84 4.96 8.77 -20.24
CA GLY A 84 4.07 8.70 -21.41
C GLY A 84 2.75 7.97 -21.17
N HIS A 85 2.52 7.47 -19.96
CA HIS A 85 1.29 6.80 -19.53
C HIS A 85 0.67 7.46 -18.30
N GLU A 86 0.93 8.75 -18.08
CA GLU A 86 0.52 9.48 -16.87
C GLU A 86 -1.01 9.49 -16.68
N ASP A 87 -1.79 9.45 -17.76
CA ASP A 87 -3.25 9.42 -17.77
C ASP A 87 -3.85 8.00 -17.69
N LYS A 88 -3.01 6.97 -17.64
CA LYS A 88 -3.44 5.56 -17.72
C LYS A 88 -3.58 4.89 -16.36
N TRP A 89 -4.35 3.81 -16.37
CA TRP A 89 -4.32 2.76 -15.37
C TRP A 89 -3.38 1.65 -15.80
N VAL A 90 -2.67 1.06 -14.85
CA VAL A 90 -1.72 -0.02 -15.09
C VAL A 90 -2.23 -1.27 -14.41
N THR A 91 -2.38 -2.33 -15.21
CA THR A 91 -2.66 -3.67 -14.67
C THR A 91 -1.34 -4.39 -14.42
N VAL A 92 -1.16 -4.89 -13.21
CA VAL A 92 0.02 -5.66 -12.80
C VAL A 92 -0.40 -7.03 -12.32
N ASN A 93 0.26 -8.06 -12.84
CA ASN A 93 0.16 -9.43 -12.34
C ASN A 93 1.55 -10.09 -12.36
N ASP A 94 1.82 -11.00 -11.42
CA ASP A 94 3.11 -11.68 -11.25
C ASP A 94 4.31 -10.73 -11.33
N GLN A 95 4.17 -9.55 -10.71
CA GLN A 95 5.16 -8.48 -10.66
C GLN A 95 5.62 -8.02 -12.05
N LYS A 96 4.68 -7.98 -13.00
CA LYS A 96 4.88 -7.48 -14.38
C LYS A 96 3.72 -6.60 -14.79
N VAL A 97 4.01 -5.57 -15.58
CA VAL A 97 2.96 -4.82 -16.27
C VAL A 97 2.35 -5.71 -17.34
N ILE A 98 1.04 -5.89 -17.25
CA ILE A 98 0.25 -6.65 -18.23
C ILE A 98 -0.29 -5.70 -19.29
N GLU A 99 -0.81 -4.55 -18.87
CA GLU A 99 -1.35 -3.55 -19.79
C GLU A 99 -1.40 -2.14 -19.20
N TYR A 100 -1.48 -1.17 -20.10
CA TYR A 100 -1.83 0.22 -19.83
C TYR A 100 -3.18 0.51 -20.48
N GLY A 101 -4.12 1.08 -19.73
CA GLY A 101 -5.48 1.25 -20.22
C GLY A 101 -6.30 2.27 -19.43
N GLU A 102 -7.62 2.17 -19.61
CA GLU A 102 -8.59 2.85 -18.78
C GLU A 102 -8.88 2.04 -17.51
N GLU A 103 -9.56 2.66 -16.55
CA GLU A 103 -10.07 1.94 -15.38
C GLU A 103 -11.05 0.87 -15.85
N TYR A 104 -10.91 -0.35 -15.34
CA TYR A 104 -11.87 -1.39 -15.62
C TYR A 104 -13.23 -1.07 -14.99
N SER A 105 -14.30 -1.41 -15.70
CA SER A 105 -15.61 -1.53 -15.06
C SER A 105 -15.64 -2.74 -14.11
N ASP A 106 -16.63 -2.79 -13.21
CA ASP A 106 -16.81 -3.93 -12.30
C ASP A 106 -16.91 -5.28 -13.04
N ASP A 107 -17.57 -5.32 -14.21
CA ASP A 107 -17.69 -6.51 -15.04
C ASP A 107 -16.34 -6.94 -15.65
N GLN A 108 -15.53 -5.97 -16.07
CA GLN A 108 -14.18 -6.22 -16.58
C GLN A 108 -13.26 -6.72 -15.46
N LEU A 109 -13.32 -6.12 -14.27
CA LEU A 109 -12.57 -6.56 -13.09
C LEU A 109 -12.87 -8.01 -12.75
N ASN A 110 -14.14 -8.41 -12.73
CA ASN A 110 -14.53 -9.79 -12.45
C ASN A 110 -13.93 -10.76 -13.48
N SER A 111 -14.01 -10.43 -14.77
CA SER A 111 -13.44 -11.25 -15.84
C SER A 111 -11.92 -11.36 -15.73
N VAL A 112 -11.25 -10.27 -15.35
CA VAL A 112 -9.80 -10.25 -15.12
C VAL A 112 -9.43 -11.12 -13.92
N PHE A 113 -10.15 -11.03 -12.80
CA PHE A 113 -9.87 -11.83 -11.60
C PHE A 113 -10.18 -13.31 -11.76
N GLU A 114 -11.05 -13.70 -12.69
CA GLU A 114 -11.22 -15.11 -13.07
C GLU A 114 -9.96 -15.69 -13.74
N ILE A 115 -9.23 -14.88 -14.52
CA ILE A 115 -8.05 -15.31 -15.29
C ILE A 115 -6.76 -15.08 -14.49
N MET A 116 -6.67 -13.94 -13.81
CA MET A 116 -5.52 -13.46 -13.06
C MET A 116 -6.00 -13.00 -11.67
N PRO A 117 -6.24 -13.92 -10.72
CA PRO A 117 -6.88 -13.62 -9.44
C PRO A 117 -6.07 -12.67 -8.56
N ASN A 118 -4.76 -12.55 -8.81
CA ASN A 118 -3.85 -11.70 -8.04
C ASN A 118 -3.53 -10.38 -8.75
N ALA A 119 -4.16 -10.12 -9.90
CA ALA A 119 -3.96 -8.89 -10.63
C ALA A 119 -4.39 -7.68 -9.78
N ILE A 120 -3.70 -6.56 -9.96
CA ILE A 120 -4.13 -5.27 -9.45
C ILE A 120 -4.25 -4.29 -10.60
N GLN A 121 -5.09 -3.28 -10.43
CA GLN A 121 -5.14 -2.13 -11.31
C GLN A 121 -4.97 -0.85 -10.49
N LEU A 122 -4.01 -0.01 -10.84
CA LEU A 122 -3.75 1.26 -10.16
C LEU A 122 -3.49 2.38 -11.17
N PRO A 123 -3.93 3.63 -10.91
CA PRO A 123 -3.70 4.75 -11.81
C PRO A 123 -2.26 5.24 -11.68
N VAL A 124 -1.63 5.63 -12.79
CA VAL A 124 -0.30 6.28 -12.74
C VAL A 124 -0.40 7.61 -11.99
N ASP A 125 -1.42 8.42 -12.32
CA ASP A 125 -1.80 9.59 -11.55
C ASP A 125 -2.48 9.19 -10.24
N GLN A 126 -1.70 9.17 -9.16
CA GLN A 126 -2.13 8.84 -7.81
C GLN A 126 -3.19 9.81 -7.25
N THR A 127 -3.42 10.98 -7.86
CA THR A 127 -4.51 11.88 -7.44
C THR A 127 -5.90 11.34 -7.79
N ARG A 128 -5.98 10.34 -8.69
CA ARG A 128 -7.21 9.66 -9.08
C ARG A 128 -7.67 8.61 -8.07
N LEU A 129 -6.81 8.24 -7.11
CA LEU A 129 -7.21 7.35 -6.03
C LEU A 129 -8.12 8.10 -5.03
N PRO A 130 -9.15 7.44 -4.47
CA PRO A 130 -9.99 8.04 -3.44
C PRO A 130 -9.14 8.46 -2.23
N GLN A 131 -8.96 9.76 -2.02
CA GLN A 131 -8.31 10.25 -0.82
C GLN A 131 -9.25 10.02 0.37
N SER A 132 -8.78 9.29 1.39
CA SER A 132 -9.45 9.31 2.70
C SER A 132 -9.50 10.76 3.17
N LYS A 133 -10.70 11.35 3.28
CA LYS A 133 -10.86 12.71 3.82
C LYS A 133 -10.12 12.80 5.16
N PRO A 134 -9.34 13.86 5.42
CA PRO A 134 -8.71 14.04 6.73
C PRO A 134 -9.80 13.95 7.80
N THR A 135 -9.72 12.94 8.67
CA THR A 135 -10.62 12.83 9.81
C THR A 135 -10.41 14.07 10.68
N LYS A 136 -11.34 15.02 10.64
CA LYS A 136 -11.37 16.12 11.61
C LYS A 136 -11.56 15.48 12.99
N MET A 137 -10.49 15.44 13.77
CA MET A 137 -10.55 15.10 15.20
C MET A 137 -11.45 16.15 15.88
N VAL A 138 -12.68 15.78 16.21
CA VAL A 138 -13.53 16.58 17.09
C VAL A 138 -13.02 16.35 18.50
N ILE A 139 -12.29 17.32 19.05
CA ILE A 139 -11.99 17.35 20.48
C ILE A 139 -13.32 17.62 21.18
N ALA A 140 -13.99 16.58 21.67
CA ALA A 140 -15.12 16.73 22.56
C ALA A 140 -14.59 17.25 23.91
N GLN A 141 -14.75 18.54 24.18
CA GLN A 141 -14.57 19.06 25.53
C GLN A 141 -15.67 18.47 26.42
N ARG A 142 -15.30 17.65 27.40
CA ARG A 142 -16.20 17.28 28.49
C ARG A 142 -16.37 18.51 29.38
N THR A 143 -17.54 19.13 29.36
CA THR A 143 -17.95 20.09 30.38
C THR A 143 -18.22 19.33 31.68
N ASN A 144 -17.37 19.51 32.69
CA ASN A 144 -17.63 19.09 34.06
C ASN A 144 -18.77 19.96 34.62
N ASN A 145 -20.00 19.46 34.57
CA ASN A 145 -21.05 19.95 35.45
C ASN A 145 -20.95 19.18 36.77
N GLY A 146 -20.33 19.81 37.77
CA GLY A 146 -20.45 19.40 39.16
C GLY A 146 -21.88 19.68 39.62
N ASP A 147 -22.61 18.63 39.98
CA ASP A 147 -23.95 18.71 40.54
C ASP A 147 -23.85 18.99 42.04
N ASP A 148 -24.40 20.12 42.46
CA ASP A 148 -24.54 20.57 43.84
C ASP A 148 -25.69 19.78 44.49
N HIS A 149 -25.37 18.88 45.44
CA HIS A 149 -26.38 18.35 46.36
C HIS A 149 -26.33 19.15 47.67
N LYS A 150 -27.37 19.97 47.88
CA LYS A 150 -27.67 20.59 49.18
C LYS A 150 -28.25 19.55 50.13
N VAL A 151 -27.72 19.53 51.36
CA VAL A 151 -28.19 18.77 52.54
C VAL A 151 -29.29 19.55 53.24
#